data_AF-A0A3Q9K7I0-F1
#
_entry.id   AF-A0A3Q9K7I0-F1
#
_cell.length_a   1.000
_cell.length_b   1.000
_cell.length_c   1.000
_cell.angle_alpha   90.00
_cell.angle_beta   90.00
_cell.angle_gamma   90.00
#
_symmetry.space_group_name_H-M   'P 1'
#
loop_
_entity.id
_entity.type
_entity.pdbx_description
1 polymer ?
#
loop_
_entity_poly.entity_id
_entity_poly.type
_entity_poly.pdbx_seq_one_letter_code
_entity_poly.pdbx_strand_id
1 'polypeptide(L)'
;MSSNSADRASDSRQGTKPRTVAGKVMLTVVAVVTGISPYLADWNETHVLNPLWTPHARFHNGQTMAMGTLLALATLYFVWRRRGDARTNLYAATGFAALYWVSQAAAILYPGAAYFDPRFDTPDMYIGGLPVQAILEIVMFGLIAGAAVLSRPALSPYRPALSPRRPDAG
;
A
#
# COMPACT_ATOMS: atom_id res chain seq x y z
N MET A 1 37.70 -33.32 -15.44
CA MET A 1 37.80 -32.55 -14.18
C MET A 1 37.09 -31.21 -14.42
N SER A 2 35.76 -31.12 -14.33
CA SER A 2 34.89 -30.98 -13.16
C SER A 2 35.23 -29.77 -12.26
N SER A 3 34.86 -28.57 -12.70
CA SER A 3 34.91 -27.34 -11.88
C SER A 3 33.70 -26.42 -12.06
N ASN A 4 32.54 -26.91 -12.52
CA ASN A 4 31.39 -26.06 -12.85
C ASN A 4 30.17 -26.20 -11.91
N SER A 5 30.34 -26.90 -10.79
CA SER A 5 29.25 -27.20 -9.85
C SER A 5 29.26 -26.29 -8.61
N ALA A 6 30.40 -25.66 -8.30
CA ALA A 6 30.55 -24.84 -7.10
C ALA A 6 30.03 -23.40 -7.28
N ASP A 7 30.11 -22.83 -8.49
CA ASP A 7 29.63 -21.47 -8.78
C ASP A 7 28.10 -21.35 -8.86
N ARG A 8 27.38 -22.45 -9.05
CA ARG A 8 25.89 -22.44 -9.06
C ARG A 8 25.26 -22.47 -7.67
N ALA A 9 26.04 -22.79 -6.63
CA ALA A 9 25.52 -22.90 -5.27
C ALA A 9 25.54 -21.57 -4.50
N SER A 10 26.38 -20.61 -4.90
CA SER A 10 26.58 -19.34 -4.19
C SER A 10 25.54 -18.25 -4.52
N ASP A 11 24.73 -18.40 -5.57
CA ASP A 11 23.72 -17.40 -5.97
C ASP A 11 22.36 -17.55 -5.26
N SER A 12 22.20 -18.58 -4.43
CA SER A 12 20.90 -18.94 -3.81
C SER A 12 20.58 -18.22 -2.50
N ARG A 13 21.38 -17.23 -2.08
CA ARG A 13 21.12 -16.39 -0.89
C ARG A 13 21.39 -14.91 -1.12
N GLN A 14 20.92 -14.35 -2.24
CA GLN A 14 20.79 -12.89 -2.33
C GLN A 14 19.72 -12.44 -1.32
N GLY A 15 20.15 -12.08 -0.11
CA GLY A 15 19.29 -11.45 0.90
C GLY A 15 18.52 -10.29 0.28
N THR A 16 17.23 -10.18 0.59
CA THR A 16 16.39 -9.07 0.12
C THR A 16 17.09 -7.75 0.37
N LYS A 17 17.33 -6.97 -0.70
CA LYS A 17 18.05 -5.69 -0.62
C LYS A 17 17.40 -4.78 0.44
N PRO A 18 18.17 -4.02 1.25
CA PRO A 18 17.63 -3.17 2.31
C PRO A 18 16.49 -2.23 1.86
N ARG A 19 16.56 -1.73 0.62
CA ARG A 19 15.53 -0.89 0.01
C ARG A 19 14.19 -1.62 -0.13
N THR A 20 14.21 -2.90 -0.51
CA THR A 20 13.00 -3.73 -0.62
C THR A 20 12.40 -3.99 0.76
N VAL A 21 13.23 -4.18 1.79
CA VAL A 21 12.76 -4.32 3.18
C VAL A 21 12.07 -3.03 3.63
N ALA A 22 12.68 -1.86 3.40
CA ALA A 22 12.08 -0.58 3.74
C ALA A 22 10.71 -0.37 3.06
N GLY A 23 10.58 -0.71 1.78
CA GLY A 23 9.28 -0.61 1.09
C GLY A 23 8.21 -1.55 1.65
N LYS A 24 8.58 -2.78 2.06
CA LYS A 24 7.65 -3.70 2.75
C LYS A 24 7.21 -3.17 4.11
N VAL A 25 8.12 -2.55 4.87
CA VAL A 25 7.79 -1.92 6.15
C VAL A 25 6.81 -0.76 5.93
N MET A 26 7.05 0.11 4.94
CA MET A 26 6.13 1.19 4.60
C MET A 26 4.71 0.68 4.25
N LEU A 27 4.60 -0.34 3.39
CA LEU A 27 3.28 -0.92 3.06
C LEU A 27 2.63 -1.63 4.26
N THR A 28 3.42 -2.21 5.16
CA THR A 28 2.91 -2.80 6.41
C THR A 28 2.33 -1.72 7.32
N VAL A 29 3.03 -0.58 7.47
CA VAL A 29 2.53 0.58 8.24
C VAL A 29 1.23 1.10 7.64
N VAL A 30 1.19 1.31 6.31
CA VAL A 30 -0.03 1.74 5.61
C VAL A 30 -1.18 0.77 5.87
N ALA A 31 -0.94 -0.53 5.72
CA ALA A 31 -1.98 -1.53 5.96
C ALA A 31 -2.51 -1.51 7.40
N VAL A 32 -1.63 -1.42 8.40
CA VAL A 32 -2.03 -1.33 9.81
C VAL A 32 -2.88 -0.09 10.06
N VAL A 33 -2.45 1.08 9.54
CA VAL A 33 -3.23 2.31 9.70
C VAL A 33 -4.58 2.20 8.99
N THR A 34 -4.62 1.73 7.75
CA THR A 34 -5.86 1.53 6.98
C THR A 34 -6.83 0.55 7.63
N GLY A 35 -6.33 -0.51 8.27
CA GLY A 35 -7.17 -1.50 8.93
C GLY A 35 -7.72 -1.08 10.30
N ILE A 36 -7.05 -0.15 10.98
CA ILE A 36 -7.38 0.21 12.38
C ILE A 36 -7.96 1.62 12.49
N SER A 37 -7.36 2.61 11.82
CA SER A 37 -7.75 4.02 11.98
C SER A 37 -9.23 4.31 11.72
N PRO A 38 -9.95 3.67 10.78
CA PRO A 38 -11.37 3.95 10.59
C PRO A 38 -12.20 3.58 11.81
N TYR A 39 -11.84 2.52 12.55
CA TYR A 39 -12.55 2.17 13.79
C TYR A 39 -12.23 3.14 14.92
N LEU A 40 -11.03 3.73 14.94
CA LEU A 40 -10.69 4.74 15.94
C LEU A 40 -11.39 6.08 15.65
N ALA A 41 -11.49 6.45 14.37
CA ALA A 41 -12.07 7.71 13.93
C ALA A 41 -13.61 7.67 13.89
N ASP A 42 -14.20 6.53 13.51
CA ASP A 42 -15.60 6.48 13.13
C ASP A 42 -16.48 5.76 14.16
N TRP A 43 -15.89 5.05 15.14
CA TRP A 43 -16.64 4.34 16.18
C TRP A 43 -17.02 5.26 17.36
N ASN A 44 -17.77 6.32 17.07
CA ASN A 44 -18.23 7.29 18.07
C ASN A 44 -19.48 8.06 17.60
N GLU A 45 -19.96 9.00 18.43
CA GLU A 45 -21.18 9.79 18.25
C GLU A 45 -21.11 10.83 17.13
N THR A 46 -19.91 11.11 16.59
CA THR A 46 -19.77 11.95 15.40
C THR A 46 -20.00 11.16 14.10
N HIS A 47 -19.85 9.83 14.15
CA HIS A 47 -19.90 8.94 12.98
C HIS A 47 -20.89 7.77 13.16
N VAL A 48 -20.44 6.51 13.28
CA VAL A 48 -21.31 5.33 13.18
C VAL A 48 -22.39 5.29 14.28
N LEU A 49 -22.15 5.94 15.42
CA LEU A 49 -23.11 6.07 16.52
C LEU A 49 -23.88 7.41 16.51
N ASN A 50 -23.69 8.25 15.49
CA ASN A 50 -24.32 9.55 15.39
C ASN A 50 -25.85 9.42 15.31
N PRO A 51 -26.61 9.98 16.27
CA PRO A 51 -28.06 9.84 16.32
C PRO A 51 -28.78 10.55 15.18
N LEU A 52 -28.13 11.54 14.54
CA LEU A 52 -28.69 12.33 13.44
C LEU A 52 -28.50 11.66 12.07
N TRP A 53 -27.53 10.74 11.95
CA TRP A 53 -27.31 10.00 10.71
C TRP A 53 -28.46 9.03 10.42
N THR A 54 -28.89 8.98 9.16
CA THR A 54 -29.86 7.97 8.72
C THR A 54 -29.26 6.57 8.85
N PRO A 55 -30.09 5.52 9.01
CA PRO A 55 -29.59 4.14 9.06
C PRO A 55 -28.68 3.76 7.89
N HIS A 56 -28.93 4.30 6.70
CA HIS A 56 -28.14 4.00 5.50
C HIS A 56 -26.75 4.66 5.51
N ALA A 57 -26.61 5.87 6.08
CA ALA A 57 -25.30 6.50 6.27
C ALA A 57 -24.41 5.65 7.19
N ARG A 58 -24.97 5.13 8.29
CA ARG A 58 -24.27 4.20 9.19
C ARG A 58 -23.86 2.90 8.49
N PHE A 59 -24.73 2.37 7.61
CA PHE A 59 -24.39 1.20 6.79
C PHE A 59 -23.16 1.46 5.90
N HIS A 60 -23.13 2.58 5.17
CA HIS A 60 -21.99 2.92 4.32
C HIS A 60 -20.71 3.26 5.11
N ASN A 61 -20.85 3.84 6.30
CA ASN A 61 -19.71 4.05 7.18
C ASN A 61 -19.15 2.72 7.71
N GLY A 62 -20.01 1.81 8.20
CA GLY A 62 -19.63 0.46 8.58
C GLY A 62 -18.99 -0.34 7.43
N GLN A 63 -19.53 -0.20 6.21
CA GLN A 63 -18.94 -0.76 4.99
C GLN A 63 -17.53 -0.22 4.75
N THR A 64 -17.30 1.08 4.95
CA THR A 64 -15.98 1.71 4.76
C THR A 64 -14.96 1.21 5.79
N MET A 65 -15.34 1.12 7.07
CA MET A 65 -14.49 0.55 8.11
C MET A 65 -14.11 -0.91 7.80
N ALA A 66 -15.10 -1.75 7.44
CA ALA A 66 -14.86 -3.14 7.09
C ALA A 66 -13.99 -3.29 5.83
N MET A 67 -14.23 -2.44 4.82
CA MET A 67 -13.43 -2.41 3.59
C MET A 67 -11.97 -2.07 3.89
N GLY A 68 -11.71 -1.11 4.78
CA GLY A 68 -10.36 -0.79 5.26
C GLY A 68 -9.64 -2.00 5.83
N THR A 69 -10.29 -2.77 6.71
CA THR A 69 -9.74 -4.03 7.26
C THR A 69 -9.44 -5.04 6.16
N LEU A 70 -10.36 -5.27 5.22
CA LEU A 70 -10.17 -6.25 4.15
C LEU A 70 -9.02 -5.88 3.21
N LEU A 71 -8.91 -4.60 2.84
CA LEU A 71 -7.81 -4.07 2.02
C LEU A 71 -6.48 -4.12 2.75
N ALA A 72 -6.46 -3.86 4.06
CA ALA A 72 -5.29 -4.02 4.90
C ALA A 72 -4.80 -5.47 4.93
N LEU A 73 -5.70 -6.43 5.14
CA LEU A 73 -5.37 -7.86 5.11
C LEU A 73 -4.85 -8.31 3.74
N ALA A 74 -5.48 -7.85 2.65
CA ALA A 74 -5.02 -8.12 1.29
C ALA A 74 -3.61 -7.53 1.06
N THR A 75 -3.38 -6.29 1.49
CA THR A 75 -2.07 -5.64 1.41
C THR A 75 -1.01 -6.45 2.16
N LEU A 76 -1.25 -6.79 3.44
CA LEU A 76 -0.33 -7.59 4.25
C LEU A 76 -0.05 -8.95 3.63
N TYR A 77 -1.08 -9.62 3.12
CA TYR A 77 -0.93 -10.90 2.44
C TYR A 77 0.06 -10.77 1.28
N PHE A 78 -0.13 -9.82 0.36
CA PHE A 78 0.72 -9.68 -0.82
C PHE A 78 2.12 -9.13 -0.52
N VAL A 79 2.29 -8.26 0.49
CA VAL A 79 3.61 -7.77 0.94
C VAL A 79 4.51 -8.92 1.41
N TRP A 80 3.91 -9.87 2.15
CA TRP A 80 4.63 -10.97 2.81
C TRP A 80 4.53 -12.32 2.07
N ARG A 81 3.76 -12.38 0.98
CA ARG A 81 3.64 -13.58 0.15
C ARG A 81 4.98 -13.98 -0.45
N ARG A 82 5.45 -15.19 -0.10
CA ARG A 82 6.73 -15.75 -0.60
C ARG A 82 6.63 -16.44 -1.95
N ARG A 83 5.42 -16.83 -2.36
CA ARG A 83 5.16 -17.52 -3.63
C ARG A 83 4.74 -16.52 -4.71
N GLY A 84 5.01 -16.85 -5.97
CA GLY A 84 4.65 -16.03 -7.13
C GLY A 84 5.71 -15.00 -7.51
N ASP A 85 5.45 -14.27 -8.60
CA ASP A 85 6.33 -13.21 -9.09
C ASP A 85 6.34 -12.01 -8.12
N ALA A 86 7.55 -11.56 -7.77
CA ALA A 86 7.75 -10.51 -6.79
C ALA A 86 7.17 -9.16 -7.25
N ARG A 87 7.21 -8.88 -8.55
CA ARG A 87 6.65 -7.65 -9.13
C ARG A 87 5.13 -7.65 -9.06
N THR A 88 4.50 -8.77 -9.38
CA THR A 88 3.05 -8.96 -9.27
C THR A 88 2.57 -8.83 -7.82
N ASN A 89 3.29 -9.45 -6.86
CA ASN A 89 2.97 -9.31 -5.44
C ASN A 89 3.10 -7.85 -4.97
N LEU A 90 4.13 -7.13 -5.41
CA LEU A 90 4.28 -5.71 -5.10
C LEU A 90 3.15 -4.85 -5.68
N TYR A 91 2.74 -5.10 -6.93
CA TYR A 91 1.64 -4.36 -7.55
C TYR A 91 0.30 -4.64 -6.89
N ALA A 92 0.03 -5.89 -6.53
CA ALA A 92 -1.15 -6.25 -5.76
C ALA A 92 -1.15 -5.53 -4.40
N ALA A 93 -0.05 -5.62 -3.63
CA ALA A 93 0.08 -4.96 -2.34
C ALA A 93 -0.10 -3.44 -2.43
N THR A 94 0.62 -2.78 -3.33
CA THR A 94 0.52 -1.33 -3.55
C THR A 94 -0.88 -0.94 -4.01
N GLY A 95 -1.50 -1.74 -4.89
CA GLY A 95 -2.85 -1.51 -5.38
C GLY A 95 -3.90 -1.57 -4.28
N PHE A 96 -3.90 -2.64 -3.46
CA PHE A 96 -4.83 -2.77 -2.34
C PHE A 96 -4.64 -1.66 -1.29
N ALA A 97 -3.39 -1.30 -1.01
CA ALA A 97 -3.08 -0.17 -0.12
C ALA A 97 -3.65 1.14 -0.69
N ALA A 98 -3.44 1.41 -1.98
CA ALA A 98 -3.87 2.64 -2.63
C ALA A 98 -5.39 2.75 -2.78
N LEU A 99 -6.11 1.64 -3.01
CA LEU A 99 -7.55 1.67 -3.27
C LEU A 99 -8.33 2.38 -2.15
N TYR A 100 -7.97 2.14 -0.88
CA TYR A 100 -8.62 2.80 0.24
C TYR A 100 -8.42 4.32 0.18
N TRP A 101 -7.17 4.78 0.12
CA TRP A 101 -6.82 6.20 0.14
C TRP A 101 -7.28 6.95 -1.12
N VAL A 102 -7.23 6.33 -2.31
CA VAL A 102 -7.77 6.92 -3.55
C VAL A 102 -9.29 7.10 -3.44
N SER A 103 -10.00 6.08 -2.94
CA SER A 103 -11.45 6.17 -2.78
C SER A 103 -11.85 7.24 -1.77
N GLN A 104 -11.08 7.40 -0.69
CA GLN A 104 -11.28 8.42 0.32
C GLN A 104 -11.01 9.83 -0.22
N ALA A 105 -9.88 10.04 -0.90
CA ALA A 105 -9.56 11.34 -1.51
C ALA A 105 -10.58 11.74 -2.58
N ALA A 106 -11.14 10.78 -3.30
CA ALA A 106 -12.21 11.03 -4.28
C ALA A 106 -13.56 11.34 -3.62
N ALA A 107 -13.77 10.98 -2.35
CA ALA A 107 -15.06 11.12 -1.67
C ALA A 107 -15.55 12.58 -1.60
N ILE A 108 -14.62 13.54 -1.47
CA ILE A 108 -14.96 14.97 -1.41
C ILE A 108 -15.52 15.52 -2.74
N LEU A 109 -15.33 14.80 -3.85
CA LEU A 109 -15.81 15.22 -5.17
C LEU A 109 -17.31 14.93 -5.38
N TYR A 110 -17.93 14.15 -4.50
CA TYR A 110 -19.35 13.84 -4.62
C TYR A 110 -20.22 15.02 -4.12
N PRO A 111 -21.36 15.31 -4.77
CA PRO A 111 -22.21 16.43 -4.38
C PRO A 111 -22.65 16.35 -2.91
N GLY A 112 -22.43 17.43 -2.17
CA GLY A 112 -22.80 17.53 -0.76
C GLY A 112 -21.86 16.83 0.21
N ALA A 113 -20.75 16.24 -0.26
CA ALA A 113 -19.71 15.72 0.62
C ALA A 113 -18.94 16.85 1.31
N ALA A 114 -18.54 16.59 2.55
CA ALA A 114 -17.67 17.44 3.36
C ALA A 114 -16.70 16.56 4.15
N TYR A 115 -15.56 17.12 4.57
CA TYR A 115 -14.63 16.39 5.44
C TYR A 115 -15.22 16.14 6.83
N PHE A 116 -16.01 17.09 7.33
CA PHE A 116 -16.65 17.05 8.64
C PHE A 116 -18.10 17.51 8.53
N ASP A 117 -18.99 16.95 9.35
CA ASP A 117 -20.33 17.52 9.52
C ASP A 117 -20.21 18.94 10.11
N PRO A 118 -21.04 19.92 9.69
CA PRO A 118 -20.91 21.33 10.13
C PRO A 118 -20.89 21.53 11.65
N ARG A 119 -21.48 20.61 12.42
CA ARG A 119 -21.49 20.65 13.89
C ARG A 119 -20.14 20.29 14.51
N PHE A 120 -19.33 19.48 13.84
CA PHE A 120 -18.04 18.99 14.31
C PHE A 120 -16.87 19.61 13.54
N ASP A 121 -17.16 20.55 12.65
CA ASP A 121 -16.16 21.29 11.88
C ASP A 121 -15.54 22.40 12.74
N THR A 122 -14.48 22.06 13.48
CA THR A 122 -13.81 22.94 14.46
C THR A 122 -12.36 23.24 14.07
N PRO A 123 -11.77 24.36 14.52
CA PRO A 123 -10.42 24.75 14.12
C PRO A 123 -9.31 23.72 14.40
N ASP A 124 -9.48 22.87 15.42
CA ASP A 124 -8.55 21.79 15.77
C ASP A 124 -8.56 20.62 14.77
N MET A 125 -9.56 20.55 13.89
CA MET A 125 -9.62 19.60 12.77
C MET A 125 -8.76 20.04 11.58
N TYR A 126 -8.00 21.12 11.72
CA TYR A 126 -7.13 21.68 10.69
C TYR A 126 -5.71 21.90 11.20
N ILE A 127 -4.73 21.61 10.33
CA ILE A 127 -3.32 21.93 10.58
C ILE A 127 -2.81 22.71 9.38
N GLY A 128 -2.37 23.95 9.60
CA GLY A 128 -1.91 24.83 8.52
C GLY A 128 -2.97 25.15 7.46
N GLY A 129 -4.26 25.11 7.84
CA GLY A 129 -5.39 25.35 6.93
C GLY A 129 -5.85 24.14 6.12
N LEU A 130 -5.20 22.98 6.28
CA LEU A 130 -5.63 21.72 5.66
C LEU A 130 -6.41 20.86 6.67
N PRO A 131 -7.53 20.23 6.27
CA PRO A 131 -8.20 19.23 7.10
C PRO A 131 -7.23 18.12 7.52
N VAL A 132 -7.32 17.66 8.77
CA VAL A 132 -6.50 16.54 9.27
C VAL A 132 -6.63 15.29 8.39
N GLN A 133 -7.81 15.09 7.80
CA GLN A 133 -8.08 14.02 6.85
C GLN A 133 -7.19 14.12 5.60
N ALA A 134 -7.11 15.30 4.98
CA ALA A 134 -6.31 15.53 3.79
C ALA A 134 -4.80 15.37 4.08
N ILE A 135 -4.35 15.75 5.28
CA ILE A 135 -2.95 15.56 5.69
C ILE A 135 -2.64 14.06 5.81
N LEU A 136 -3.55 13.29 6.42
CA LEU A 136 -3.40 11.84 6.51
C LEU A 136 -3.31 11.21 5.12
N GLU A 137 -4.17 11.61 4.19
CA GLU A 137 -4.13 11.16 2.79
C GLU A 137 -2.77 11.47 2.14
N ILE A 138 -2.25 12.69 2.28
CA ILE A 138 -0.94 13.10 1.74
C ILE A 138 0.18 12.20 2.29
N VAL A 139 0.20 11.95 3.60
CA VAL A 139 1.20 11.08 4.24
C VAL A 139 1.10 9.66 3.69
N MET A 140 -0.11 9.12 3.56
CA MET A 140 -0.33 7.75 3.12
C MET A 140 0.03 7.56 1.65
N PHE A 141 -0.33 8.52 0.79
CA PHE A 141 0.14 8.52 -0.60
C PHE A 141 1.66 8.62 -0.69
N GLY A 142 2.29 9.43 0.16
CA GLY A 142 3.76 9.51 0.26
C GLY A 142 4.39 8.18 0.61
N LEU A 143 3.86 7.47 1.61
CA LEU A 143 4.33 6.14 2.02
C LEU A 143 4.15 5.10 0.91
N ILE A 144 2.98 5.08 0.25
CA ILE A 144 2.67 4.15 -0.84
C ILE A 144 3.59 4.41 -2.03
N ALA A 145 3.76 5.66 -2.44
CA ALA A 145 4.65 6.04 -3.53
C ALA A 145 6.12 5.71 -3.20
N GLY A 146 6.56 6.03 -1.98
CA GLY A 146 7.88 5.68 -1.47
C GLY A 146 8.13 4.17 -1.50
N ALA A 147 7.18 3.37 -1.02
CA ALA A 147 7.28 1.92 -1.06
C ALA A 147 7.36 1.37 -2.48
N ALA A 148 6.54 1.90 -3.39
CA ALA A 148 6.54 1.51 -4.79
C ALA A 148 7.86 1.84 -5.48
N VAL A 149 8.52 2.95 -5.14
CA VAL A 149 9.85 3.33 -5.65
C VAL A 149 10.96 2.48 -5.05
N LEU A 150 10.95 2.25 -3.73
CA LEU A 150 11.98 1.49 -3.02
C LEU A 150 11.95 -0.01 -3.33
N SER A 151 10.79 -0.53 -3.73
CA SER A 151 10.57 -1.94 -4.04
C SER A 151 10.69 -2.27 -5.53
N ARG A 152 11.00 -1.30 -6.41
CA ARG A 152 11.20 -1.57 -7.84
C ARG A 152 12.36 -2.54 -8.04
N PRO A 153 12.20 -3.62 -8.83
CA PRO A 153 13.32 -4.44 -9.24
C PRO A 153 14.36 -3.56 -9.95
N ALA A 154 15.65 -3.76 -9.66
CA ALA A 154 16.71 -3.14 -10.45
C ALA A 154 16.59 -3.63 -11.89
N LEU A 155 16.69 -2.73 -12.88
CA LEU A 155 16.77 -3.14 -14.28
C LEU A 155 17.92 -4.15 -14.41
N SER A 156 17.63 -5.33 -14.95
CA SER A 156 18.67 -6.31 -15.22
C SER A 156 19.63 -5.71 -16.24
N PRO A 157 20.94 -5.65 -15.99
CA PRO A 157 21.89 -5.24 -17.02
C PRO A 157 21.68 -6.14 -18.23
N TYR A 158 21.50 -5.54 -19.41
CA TYR A 158 21.44 -6.29 -20.66
C TYR A 158 22.66 -7.20 -20.73
N ARG A 159 22.45 -8.52 -20.72
CA ARG A 159 23.49 -9.50 -21.06
C ARG A 159 23.39 -9.74 -22.56
N PRO A 160 24.38 -9.34 -23.36
CA PRO A 160 24.44 -9.76 -24.75
C PRO A 160 24.41 -11.29 -24.79
N ALA A 161 23.68 -11.87 -25.74
CA ALA A 161 23.74 -13.29 -26.00
C ALA A 161 25.21 -13.67 -26.26
N LEU A 162 25.73 -14.65 -25.54
CA LEU A 162 27.06 -15.21 -25.82
C LEU A 162 27.03 -15.66 -27.29
N SER A 163 27.86 -15.03 -28.11
CA SER A 163 28.04 -15.40 -29.51
C SER A 163 28.33 -16.90 -29.61
N PRO A 164 27.69 -17.64 -30.53
CA PRO A 164 27.93 -19.06 -30.69
C PRO A 164 29.43 -19.32 -30.84
N ARG A 165 29.99 -20.24 -30.04
CA ARG A 165 31.35 -20.74 -30.28
C ARG A 165 31.39 -21.28 -31.71
N ARG A 166 32.30 -20.77 -32.53
CA ARG A 166 32.62 -21.39 -33.81
C ARG A 166 33.00 -22.85 -33.55
N PRO A 167 32.53 -23.81 -34.37
CA PRO A 167 33.09 -25.14 -34.36
C PRO A 167 34.59 -25.02 -34.68
N ASP A 168 35.43 -25.57 -33.81
CA ASP A 168 36.85 -25.69 -34.07
C ASP A 168 36.99 -26.58 -35.32
N ALA A 169 37.50 -26.00 -36.41
CA ALA A 169 37.88 -26.75 -37.59
C ALA A 169 39.24 -27.41 -37.30
N GLY A 170 39.21 -28.73 -37.09
CA GLY A 170 40.36 -29.60 -36.92
C GLY A 170 39.99 -31.03 -37.21
#